data_AF-A0A3B0Z8C4-F1
#
_entry.id   AF-A0A3B0Z8C4-F1
#
_cell.length_a   1.000
_cell.length_b   1.000
_cell.length_c   1.000
_cell.angle_alpha   90.00
_cell.angle_beta   90.00
_cell.angle_gamma   90.00
#
_symmetry.space_group_name_H-M   'P 1'
#
loop_
_entity.id
_entity.type
_entity.pdbx_description
1 polymer ?
#
loop_
_entity_poly.entity_id
_entity_poly.type
_entity_poly.pdbx_seq_one_letter_code
_entity_poly.pdbx_strand_id
1 'polypeptide(L)'
;MGMDTHKKNAGLLAWIERTGNRLPSPAMLFFAAAIIVMMLSQIAAILEWQVTKTVLDADGLQRDVVVHAVGLLNSEGIWWVLSNMVKNFMAFPPLGLVLVAMLGIGVAERSGLVAALLQVSIGKTPAMLLTPSVFFLGVMSSLALDAGYVVLPPLAAALYLAMGRSPLVGIATAFAGVSAGFSANLFVTGLDPLLAGFTQSGAQLIDETYVVSAAANWWFMIASTLLITLVGWWVTARWVEPRMNGVTYEIPAGIQVNQGTSENANDITRGLRWAAISFIGALSLFLLLILIPDAPLYGQGKQFDRWIEAIVPLILIGFLLPGIAFGFGAKTLRSEKDIARLMGDTMASLGPYIVLAFFAAQFIAFFKFSHLGEMLAVVGGQ
;
A
#
# COMPACT_ATOMS: atom_id res chain seq x y z
N MET A 1 13.03 -8.78 -45.47
CA MET A 1 13.72 -7.50 -45.23
C MET A 1 12.63 -6.41 -45.10
N GLY A 2 11.91 -6.42 -43.98
CA GLY A 2 10.91 -5.39 -43.66
C GLY A 2 11.52 -4.50 -42.60
N MET A 3 11.97 -3.31 -42.98
CA MET A 3 12.52 -2.35 -42.04
C MET A 3 11.40 -1.83 -41.16
N ASP A 4 11.44 -2.20 -39.88
CA ASP A 4 10.71 -1.54 -38.80
C ASP A 4 11.10 -0.07 -38.77
N THR A 5 10.23 0.77 -39.32
CA THR A 5 10.30 2.20 -39.09
C THR A 5 9.68 2.49 -37.72
N HIS A 6 10.47 2.30 -36.66
CA HIS A 6 10.22 2.99 -35.41
C HIS A 6 10.31 4.50 -35.67
N LYS A 7 9.19 5.11 -36.10
CA LYS A 7 8.97 6.54 -35.94
C LYS A 7 9.19 6.82 -34.45
N LYS A 8 10.32 7.44 -34.11
CA LYS A 8 10.56 8.01 -32.78
C LYS A 8 9.44 9.02 -32.55
N ASN A 9 8.35 8.59 -31.93
CA ASN A 9 7.23 9.46 -31.60
C ASN A 9 7.80 10.62 -30.78
N ALA A 10 7.64 11.84 -31.29
CA ALA A 10 8.09 13.08 -30.66
C ALA A 10 6.91 13.80 -29.98
N GLY A 11 6.03 13.03 -29.34
CA GLY A 11 4.85 13.53 -28.64
C GLY A 11 4.98 13.46 -27.12
N LEU A 12 4.02 14.05 -26.40
CA LEU A 12 3.94 14.05 -24.94
C LEU A 12 4.12 12.65 -24.33
N LEU A 13 3.48 11.62 -24.91
CA LEU A 13 3.58 10.24 -24.45
C LEU A 13 5.01 9.69 -24.49
N ALA A 14 5.75 10.00 -25.56
CA ALA A 14 7.14 9.58 -25.68
C ALA A 14 8.06 10.38 -24.76
N TRP A 15 7.70 11.62 -24.42
CA TRP A 15 8.39 12.38 -23.39
C TRP A 15 8.15 11.80 -22.00
N ILE A 16 6.91 11.42 -21.66
CA ILE A 16 6.56 10.73 -20.41
C ILE A 16 7.33 9.41 -20.31
N GLU A 17 7.30 8.59 -21.37
CA GLU A 17 8.02 7.31 -21.43
C GLU A 17 9.53 7.48 -21.24
N ARG A 18 10.15 8.42 -21.98
CA ARG A 18 11.60 8.68 -21.87
C ARG A 18 11.97 9.22 -20.49
N THR A 19 11.14 10.06 -19.90
CA THR A 19 11.42 10.67 -18.59
C THR A 19 11.24 9.63 -17.48
N GLY A 20 10.18 8.82 -17.54
CA GLY A 20 9.96 7.71 -16.62
C GLY A 20 11.09 6.68 -16.65
N ASN A 21 11.53 6.26 -17.84
CA ASN A 21 12.62 5.28 -17.99
C ASN A 21 14.01 5.81 -17.60
N ARG A 22 14.18 7.12 -17.47
CA ARG A 22 15.46 7.72 -17.03
C ARG A 22 15.63 7.73 -15.52
N LEU A 23 14.53 7.64 -14.77
CA LEU A 23 14.60 7.65 -13.32
C LEU A 23 15.18 6.31 -12.84
N PRO A 24 16.25 6.33 -12.01
CA PRO A 24 16.74 5.13 -11.34
C PRO A 24 15.64 4.47 -10.49
N SER A 25 15.86 3.22 -10.11
CA SER A 25 14.95 2.55 -9.17
C SER A 25 14.82 3.36 -7.87
N PRO A 26 13.66 3.31 -7.17
CA PRO A 26 13.44 4.07 -5.96
C PRO A 26 14.53 3.88 -4.89
N ALA A 27 15.05 2.66 -4.74
CA ALA A 27 16.13 2.38 -3.80
C ALA A 27 17.43 3.14 -4.17
N MET A 28 17.76 3.22 -5.46
CA MET A 28 18.93 3.97 -5.93
C MET A 28 18.75 5.48 -5.78
N LEU A 29 17.51 5.98 -5.88
CA LEU A 29 17.21 7.39 -5.58
C LEU A 29 17.49 7.72 -4.11
N PHE A 30 17.05 6.87 -3.17
CA PHE A 30 17.37 7.07 -1.75
C PHE A 30 18.86 6.90 -1.43
N PHE A 31 19.54 5.95 -2.08
CA PHE A 31 20.99 5.84 -1.98
C PHE A 31 21.69 7.12 -2.43
N ALA A 32 21.34 7.63 -3.61
CA ALA A 32 21.90 8.89 -4.11
C ALA A 32 21.56 10.07 -3.19
N ALA A 33 20.32 10.15 -2.69
CA ALA A 33 19.90 11.18 -1.73
C ALA A 33 20.71 11.11 -0.43
N ALA A 34 20.99 9.92 0.11
CA ALA A 34 21.84 9.76 1.29
C ALA A 34 23.25 10.29 1.06
N ILE A 35 23.87 9.96 -0.09
CA ILE A 35 25.20 10.47 -0.45
C ILE A 35 25.19 12.00 -0.64
N ILE A 36 24.13 12.53 -1.28
CA ILE A 36 23.95 13.97 -1.45
C ILE A 36 23.84 14.67 -0.09
N VAL A 37 23.05 14.14 0.85
CA VAL A 37 22.94 14.70 2.21
C VAL A 37 24.29 14.65 2.93
N MET A 38 25.07 13.57 2.80
CA MET A 38 26.41 13.51 3.38
C MET A 38 27.30 14.64 2.84
N MET A 39 27.31 14.88 1.52
CA MET A 39 28.08 15.97 0.93
C MET A 39 27.58 17.35 1.36
N LEU A 40 26.27 17.59 1.29
CA LEU A 40 25.67 18.87 1.66
C LEU A 40 25.86 19.18 3.14
N SER A 41 25.76 18.18 4.02
CA SER A 41 26.00 18.36 5.46
C SER A 41 27.43 18.80 5.74
N GLN A 42 28.40 18.24 5.02
CA GLN A 42 29.80 18.63 5.17
C GLN A 42 30.04 20.06 4.69
N ILE A 43 29.45 20.43 3.55
CA ILE A 43 29.55 21.80 3.02
C ILE A 43 28.91 22.78 4.00
N ALA A 44 27.70 22.48 4.49
CA ALA A 44 26.99 23.31 5.46
C ALA A 44 27.77 23.49 6.76
N ALA A 45 28.42 22.44 7.26
CA ALA A 45 29.26 22.50 8.44
C ALA A 45 30.52 23.35 8.22
N ILE A 46 31.17 23.24 7.04
CA ILE A 46 32.33 24.08 6.69
C ILE A 46 31.95 25.56 6.56
N LEU A 47 30.75 25.84 6.05
CA LEU A 47 30.21 27.20 5.92
C LEU A 47 29.62 27.74 7.22
N GLU A 48 29.68 26.97 8.32
CA GLU A 48 29.09 27.32 9.61
C GLU A 48 27.61 27.72 9.50
N TRP A 49 26.87 27.05 8.62
CA TRP A 49 25.46 27.36 8.41
C TRP A 49 24.67 27.07 9.71
N GLN A 50 23.86 28.03 10.12
CA GLN A 50 23.04 27.99 11.32
C GLN A 50 21.66 28.59 11.05
N VAL A 51 20.65 28.09 11.76
CA VAL A 51 19.27 28.57 11.70
C VAL A 51 18.75 28.74 13.13
N THR A 52 17.98 29.80 13.37
CA THR A 52 17.35 30.01 14.68
C THR A 52 15.94 29.43 14.66
N LYS A 53 15.63 28.57 15.62
CA LYS A 53 14.31 27.98 15.83
C LYS A 53 13.75 28.47 17.16
N THR A 54 12.51 28.94 17.15
CA THR A 54 11.79 29.25 18.39
C THR A 54 11.17 27.96 18.93
N VAL A 55 11.58 27.56 20.13
CA VAL A 55 11.02 26.43 20.88
C VAL A 55 10.29 26.93 22.11
N LEU A 56 9.19 26.25 22.47
CA LEU A 56 8.50 26.47 23.74
C LEU A 56 9.21 25.66 24.82
N ASP A 57 9.67 26.33 25.87
CA ASP A 57 10.24 25.68 27.05
C ASP A 57 9.14 24.98 27.88
N ALA A 58 9.53 24.12 28.83
CA ALA A 58 8.61 23.39 29.70
C ALA A 58 7.64 24.31 30.49
N ASP A 59 8.01 25.58 30.69
CA ASP A 59 7.22 26.62 31.36
C ASP A 59 6.33 27.43 30.38
N GLY A 60 6.28 27.06 29.10
CA GLY A 60 5.47 27.76 28.08
C GLY A 60 6.09 29.06 27.54
N LEU A 61 7.37 29.33 27.84
CA LEU A 61 8.10 30.50 27.36
C LEU A 61 8.78 30.19 26.02
N GLN A 62 8.65 31.09 25.04
CA GLN A 62 9.37 30.98 23.78
C GLN A 62 10.85 31.31 23.97
N ARG A 63 11.73 30.40 23.56
CA ARG A 63 13.19 30.59 23.51
C ARG A 63 13.71 30.29 22.12
N ASP A 64 14.58 31.16 21.65
CA ASP A 64 15.28 30.97 20.40
C ASP A 64 16.51 30.09 20.64
N VAL A 65 16.56 28.95 19.95
CA VAL A 65 17.69 28.02 19.95
C VAL A 65 18.34 28.05 18.57
N VAL A 66 19.65 28.20 18.56
CA VAL A 66 20.45 28.16 17.33
C VAL A 66 20.80 26.71 17.02
N VAL A 67 20.42 26.25 15.83
CA VAL A 67 20.73 24.92 15.31
C VAL A 67 21.86 25.04 14.30
N HIS A 68 22.94 24.30 14.53
CA HIS A 68 24.11 24.26 13.65
C HIS A 68 24.10 23.01 12.77
N ALA A 69 24.57 23.14 11.53
CA ALA A 69 24.77 22.00 10.65
C ALA A 69 25.91 21.10 11.16
N VAL A 70 25.70 19.78 11.12
CA VAL A 70 26.71 18.78 11.52
C VAL A 70 27.16 17.99 10.28
N GLY A 71 28.47 18.00 10.02
CA GLY A 71 29.06 17.33 8.86
C GLY A 71 29.20 15.82 9.05
N LEU A 72 28.82 15.05 8.01
CA LEU A 72 28.88 13.58 8.02
C LEU A 72 30.19 12.99 7.44
N LEU A 73 31.03 13.80 6.79
CA LEU A 73 32.26 13.33 6.12
C LEU A 73 33.53 13.55 6.95
N ASN A 74 33.40 14.05 8.17
CA ASN A 74 34.50 14.10 9.13
C ASN A 74 34.62 12.74 9.88
N SER A 75 35.67 12.59 10.70
CA SER A 75 35.94 11.33 11.41
C SER A 75 34.77 10.87 12.29
N GLU A 76 34.11 11.79 12.99
CA GLU A 76 32.98 11.49 13.88
C GLU A 76 31.72 11.11 13.10
N GLY A 77 31.42 11.84 12.03
CA GLY A 77 30.30 11.58 11.13
C GLY A 77 30.41 10.23 10.44
N ILE A 78 31.59 9.88 9.89
CA ILE A 78 31.81 8.57 9.26
C ILE A 78 31.68 7.45 10.29
N TRP A 79 32.26 7.62 11.49
CA TRP A 79 32.08 6.66 12.57
C TRP A 79 30.61 6.49 12.94
N TRP A 80 29.86 7.60 13.04
CA TRP A 80 28.43 7.56 13.35
C TRP A 80 27.62 6.83 12.27
N VAL A 81 27.90 7.11 10.99
CA VAL A 81 27.27 6.45 9.84
C VAL A 81 27.48 4.94 9.90
N LEU A 82 28.72 4.49 10.12
CA LEU A 82 29.04 3.06 10.16
C LEU A 82 28.47 2.38 11.41
N SER A 83 28.57 3.02 12.58
CA SER A 83 28.12 2.45 13.85
C SER A 83 26.60 2.39 13.99
N ASN A 84 25.86 3.32 13.37
CA ASN A 84 24.40 3.38 13.47
C ASN A 84 23.67 2.75 12.27
N MET A 85 24.36 2.33 11.21
CA MET A 85 23.74 1.82 9.98
C MET A 85 22.66 0.76 10.22
N VAL A 86 22.95 -0.24 11.06
CA VAL A 86 22.01 -1.32 11.40
C VAL A 86 20.88 -0.81 12.29
N LYS A 87 21.20 0.04 13.27
CA LYS A 87 20.22 0.62 14.19
C LYS A 87 19.21 1.49 13.44
N ASN A 88 19.67 2.32 12.51
CA ASN A 88 18.83 3.16 11.65
C ASN A 88 17.84 2.31 10.87
N PHE A 89 18.31 1.21 10.27
CA PHE A 89 17.45 0.30 9.51
C PHE A 89 16.41 -0.41 10.39
N MET A 90 16.82 -0.97 11.53
CA MET A 90 15.89 -1.66 12.45
C MET A 90 14.88 -0.72 13.09
N ALA A 91 15.27 0.53 13.38
CA ALA A 91 14.42 1.54 13.98
C ALA A 91 13.50 2.23 12.96
N PHE A 92 13.60 1.90 11.67
CA PHE A 92 12.80 2.53 10.63
C PHE A 92 11.33 2.11 10.74
N PRO A 93 10.40 3.00 11.12
CA PRO A 93 9.04 2.60 11.48
C PRO A 93 8.29 1.83 10.38
N PRO A 94 8.35 2.22 9.09
CA PRO A 94 7.67 1.47 8.02
C PRO A 94 8.11 0.00 7.89
N LEU A 95 9.38 -0.31 8.18
CA LEU A 95 9.94 -1.63 7.91
C LEU A 95 9.17 -2.72 8.66
N GLY A 96 9.08 -2.59 9.99
CA GLY A 96 8.41 -3.56 10.83
C GLY A 96 6.91 -3.63 10.55
N LEU A 97 6.26 -2.47 10.41
CA LEU A 97 4.81 -2.38 10.23
C LEU A 97 4.35 -3.09 8.96
N VAL A 98 5.03 -2.85 7.83
CA VAL A 98 4.67 -3.45 6.55
C VAL A 98 4.94 -4.95 6.54
N LEU A 99 6.11 -5.41 7.00
CA LEU A 99 6.45 -6.83 7.00
C LEU A 99 5.44 -7.64 7.83
N VAL A 100 5.05 -7.13 9.00
CA VAL A 100 4.07 -7.81 9.87
C VAL A 100 2.67 -7.83 9.25
N ALA A 101 2.18 -6.69 8.72
CA ALA A 101 0.87 -6.65 8.06
C ALA A 101 0.81 -7.60 6.85
N MET A 102 1.88 -7.63 6.06
CA MET A 102 1.96 -8.41 4.84
C MET A 102 1.98 -9.92 5.08
N LEU A 103 2.45 -10.40 6.23
CA LEU A 103 2.36 -11.84 6.56
C LEU A 103 0.92 -12.35 6.54
N GLY A 104 -0.04 -11.55 7.03
CA GLY A 104 -1.46 -11.92 7.02
C GLY A 104 -2.09 -11.73 5.64
N ILE A 105 -1.90 -10.55 5.06
CA ILE A 105 -2.45 -10.19 3.74
C ILE A 105 -1.95 -11.16 2.66
N GLY A 106 -0.65 -11.48 2.66
CA GLY A 106 -0.04 -12.38 1.68
C GLY A 106 -0.55 -13.81 1.78
N VAL A 107 -0.85 -14.33 2.97
CA VAL A 107 -1.49 -15.65 3.11
C VAL A 107 -2.93 -15.61 2.59
N ALA A 108 -3.70 -14.57 2.90
CA ALA A 108 -5.05 -14.40 2.36
C ALA A 108 -5.05 -14.31 0.83
N GLU A 109 -4.14 -13.54 0.25
CA GLU A 109 -4.04 -13.41 -1.20
C GLU A 109 -3.58 -14.71 -1.87
N ARG A 110 -2.44 -15.27 -1.43
CA ARG A 110 -1.83 -16.45 -2.06
C ARG A 110 -2.62 -17.74 -1.82
N SER A 111 -3.43 -17.82 -0.76
CA SER A 111 -4.38 -18.93 -0.58
C SER A 111 -5.53 -18.91 -1.61
N GLY A 112 -5.73 -17.78 -2.29
CA GLY A 112 -6.79 -17.56 -3.28
C GLY A 112 -8.05 -16.89 -2.72
N LEU A 113 -8.09 -16.53 -1.44
CA LEU A 113 -9.28 -15.93 -0.81
C LEU A 113 -9.68 -14.63 -1.50
N VAL A 114 -8.74 -13.70 -1.71
CA VAL A 114 -9.06 -12.40 -2.31
C VAL A 114 -9.53 -12.55 -3.76
N ALA A 115 -8.86 -13.39 -4.55
CA ALA A 115 -9.26 -13.69 -5.92
C ALA A 115 -10.67 -14.31 -5.98
N ALA A 116 -10.98 -15.27 -5.09
CA ALA A 116 -12.30 -15.89 -5.01
C ALA A 116 -13.39 -14.89 -4.60
N LEU A 117 -13.11 -13.99 -3.65
CA LEU A 117 -14.04 -12.94 -3.24
C LEU A 117 -14.35 -11.98 -4.39
N LEU A 118 -13.33 -11.51 -5.11
CA LEU A 118 -13.51 -10.67 -6.29
C LEU A 118 -14.35 -11.40 -7.36
N GLN A 119 -14.06 -12.68 -7.61
CA GLN A 119 -14.78 -13.50 -8.59
C GLN A 119 -16.25 -13.69 -8.26
N VAL A 120 -16.56 -14.07 -7.03
CA VAL A 120 -17.96 -14.32 -6.61
C VAL A 120 -18.75 -13.01 -6.52
N SER A 121 -18.13 -11.91 -6.08
CA SER A 121 -18.80 -10.62 -5.93
C SER A 121 -19.30 -10.09 -7.28
N ILE A 122 -18.44 -10.13 -8.30
CA ILE A 122 -18.80 -9.61 -9.62
C ILE A 122 -19.71 -10.57 -10.40
N GLY A 123 -19.54 -11.89 -10.24
CA GLY A 123 -20.38 -12.90 -10.92
C GLY A 123 -21.85 -12.90 -10.47
N LYS A 124 -22.14 -12.37 -9.27
CA LYS A 124 -23.51 -12.22 -8.75
C LYS A 124 -24.11 -10.82 -8.95
N THR A 125 -23.38 -9.92 -9.61
CA THR A 125 -23.82 -8.52 -9.76
C THR A 125 -24.87 -8.41 -10.89
N PRO A 126 -26.02 -7.75 -10.67
CA PRO A 126 -27.01 -7.52 -11.73
C PRO A 126 -26.47 -6.57 -12.80
N ALA A 127 -26.92 -6.73 -14.05
CA ALA A 127 -26.35 -6.03 -15.20
C ALA A 127 -26.29 -4.50 -15.06
N MET A 128 -27.29 -3.89 -14.42
CA MET A 128 -27.36 -2.45 -14.17
C MET A 128 -26.24 -1.95 -13.23
N LEU A 129 -25.84 -2.78 -12.27
CA LEU A 129 -24.80 -2.44 -11.29
C LEU A 129 -23.41 -2.94 -11.68
N LEU A 130 -23.26 -3.57 -12.85
CA LEU A 130 -21.97 -4.13 -13.26
C LEU A 130 -20.85 -3.10 -13.22
N THR A 131 -21.04 -1.95 -13.88
CA THR A 131 -20.01 -0.89 -13.94
C THR A 131 -19.64 -0.32 -12.58
N PRO A 132 -20.59 0.14 -11.74
CA PRO A 132 -20.23 0.62 -10.41
C PRO A 132 -19.61 -0.48 -9.55
N SER A 133 -20.08 -1.73 -9.63
CA SER A 133 -19.47 -2.85 -8.89
C SER A 133 -18.06 -3.17 -9.36
N VAL A 134 -17.78 -3.19 -10.67
CA VAL A 134 -16.41 -3.41 -11.19
C VAL A 134 -15.48 -2.31 -10.70
N PHE A 135 -15.93 -1.06 -10.76
CA PHE A 135 -15.12 0.06 -10.29
C PHE A 135 -14.88 -0.04 -8.78
N PHE A 136 -15.93 -0.29 -8.00
CA PHE A 136 -15.85 -0.47 -6.55
C PHE A 136 -14.91 -1.62 -6.15
N LEU A 137 -15.05 -2.78 -6.79
CA LEU A 137 -14.17 -3.93 -6.56
C LEU A 137 -12.73 -3.63 -6.99
N GLY A 138 -12.54 -2.81 -8.02
CA GLY A 138 -11.24 -2.28 -8.42
C GLY A 138 -10.60 -1.46 -7.30
N VAL A 139 -11.34 -0.48 -6.76
CA VAL A 139 -10.86 0.34 -5.64
C VAL A 139 -10.55 -0.54 -4.42
N MET A 140 -11.46 -1.46 -4.06
CA MET A 140 -11.29 -2.36 -2.92
C MET A 140 -10.15 -3.36 -3.08
N SER A 141 -9.71 -3.64 -4.31
CA SER A 141 -8.67 -4.64 -4.59
C SER A 141 -7.28 -4.25 -4.08
N SER A 142 -7.06 -2.99 -3.68
CA SER A 142 -5.84 -2.53 -3.01
C SER A 142 -5.58 -3.20 -1.64
N LEU A 143 -6.55 -3.96 -1.12
CA LEU A 143 -6.34 -4.88 0.01
C LEU A 143 -5.37 -6.02 -0.32
N ALA A 144 -5.21 -6.35 -1.60
CA ALA A 144 -4.26 -7.33 -2.12
C ALA A 144 -3.15 -6.64 -2.92
N LEU A 145 -2.03 -7.33 -3.11
CA LEU A 145 -0.89 -6.84 -3.87
C LEU A 145 -1.19 -6.81 -5.37
N ASP A 146 -1.48 -7.98 -5.94
CA ASP A 146 -1.50 -8.18 -7.40
C ASP A 146 -2.87 -8.64 -7.92
N ALA A 147 -3.72 -9.18 -7.04
CA ALA A 147 -5.02 -9.75 -7.43
C ALA A 147 -5.90 -8.75 -8.22
N GLY A 148 -5.85 -7.46 -7.87
CA GLY A 148 -6.58 -6.39 -8.56
C GLY A 148 -6.19 -6.27 -10.04
N TYR A 149 -4.90 -6.25 -10.36
CA TYR A 149 -4.42 -6.11 -11.74
C TYR A 149 -4.48 -7.41 -12.53
N VAL A 150 -4.31 -8.56 -11.87
CA VAL A 150 -4.22 -9.86 -12.55
C VAL A 150 -5.59 -10.49 -12.79
N VAL A 151 -6.52 -10.38 -11.83
CA VAL A 151 -7.80 -11.12 -11.86
C VAL A 151 -8.95 -10.25 -12.36
N LEU A 152 -9.03 -8.99 -11.92
CA LEU A 152 -10.21 -8.17 -12.16
C LEU A 152 -10.41 -7.75 -13.63
N PRO A 153 -9.38 -7.31 -14.38
CA PRO A 153 -9.54 -6.92 -15.79
C PRO A 153 -10.06 -8.04 -16.72
N PRO A 154 -9.49 -9.26 -16.75
CA PRO A 154 -10.01 -10.31 -17.63
C PRO A 154 -11.42 -10.76 -17.23
N LEU A 155 -11.73 -10.76 -15.93
CA LEU A 155 -13.05 -11.11 -15.42
C LEU A 155 -14.10 -10.06 -15.79
N ALA A 156 -13.77 -8.77 -15.64
CA ALA A 156 -14.63 -7.68 -16.08
C ALA A 156 -14.86 -7.74 -17.59
N ALA A 157 -13.83 -8.03 -18.39
CA ALA A 157 -13.95 -8.20 -19.83
C ALA A 157 -14.98 -9.27 -20.19
N ALA A 158 -14.87 -10.45 -19.57
CA ALA A 158 -15.76 -11.58 -19.84
C ALA A 158 -17.21 -11.31 -19.43
N LEU A 159 -17.43 -10.63 -18.30
CA LEU A 159 -18.78 -10.31 -17.83
C LEU A 159 -19.45 -9.22 -18.67
N TYR A 160 -18.69 -8.20 -19.08
CA TYR A 160 -19.20 -7.22 -20.04
C TYR A 160 -19.61 -7.90 -21.34
N LEU A 161 -18.76 -8.78 -21.87
CA LEU A 161 -19.06 -9.54 -23.09
C LEU A 161 -20.30 -10.42 -22.95
N ALA A 162 -20.44 -11.13 -21.83
CA ALA A 162 -21.61 -11.98 -21.55
C ALA A 162 -22.93 -11.21 -21.46
N MET A 163 -22.88 -9.91 -21.18
CA MET A 163 -24.03 -9.00 -21.14
C MET A 163 -24.22 -8.19 -22.43
N GLY A 164 -23.49 -8.52 -23.50
CA GLY A 164 -23.54 -7.80 -24.77
C GLY A 164 -22.92 -6.40 -24.72
N ARG A 165 -22.10 -6.11 -23.71
CA ARG A 165 -21.38 -4.84 -23.53
C ARG A 165 -19.93 -4.99 -23.98
N SER A 166 -19.26 -3.85 -24.20
CA SER A 166 -17.88 -3.84 -24.68
C SER A 166 -16.90 -4.45 -23.64
N PRO A 167 -16.16 -5.52 -23.99
CA PRO A 167 -15.14 -6.09 -23.09
C PRO A 167 -14.00 -5.10 -22.79
N LEU A 168 -13.68 -4.22 -23.76
CA LEU A 168 -12.67 -3.17 -23.57
C LEU A 168 -13.09 -2.16 -22.50
N VAL A 169 -14.38 -1.83 -22.42
CA VAL A 169 -14.91 -0.98 -21.34
C VAL A 169 -14.78 -1.70 -20.01
N GLY A 170 -15.05 -3.01 -19.95
CA GLY A 170 -14.83 -3.82 -18.75
C GLY A 170 -13.38 -3.77 -18.26
N ILE A 171 -12.42 -3.99 -19.15
CA ILE A 171 -10.98 -3.89 -18.85
C ILE A 171 -10.63 -2.49 -18.36
N ALA A 172 -11.04 -1.46 -19.09
CA ALA A 172 -10.74 -0.07 -18.75
C ALA A 172 -11.35 0.33 -17.39
N THR A 173 -12.57 -0.12 -17.09
CA THR A 173 -13.26 0.12 -15.82
C THR A 173 -12.51 -0.53 -14.66
N ALA A 174 -12.15 -1.80 -14.81
CA ALA A 174 -11.38 -2.52 -13.80
C ALA A 174 -10.02 -1.87 -13.57
N PHE A 175 -9.28 -1.61 -14.65
CA PHE A 175 -7.96 -0.98 -14.58
C PHE A 175 -8.01 0.40 -13.93
N ALA A 176 -8.95 1.26 -14.35
CA ALA A 176 -9.14 2.57 -13.74
C ALA A 176 -9.52 2.47 -12.26
N GLY A 177 -10.38 1.52 -11.88
CA GLY A 177 -10.74 1.30 -10.48
C GLY A 177 -9.54 0.89 -9.63
N VAL A 178 -8.74 -0.07 -10.10
CA VAL A 178 -7.54 -0.56 -9.40
C VAL A 178 -6.49 0.55 -9.29
N SER A 179 -6.20 1.27 -10.38
CA SER A 179 -5.17 2.31 -10.40
C SER A 179 -5.57 3.59 -9.66
N ALA A 180 -6.79 4.11 -9.90
CA ALA A 180 -7.24 5.36 -9.27
C ALA A 180 -7.63 5.15 -7.80
N GLY A 181 -8.05 3.95 -7.43
CA GLY A 181 -8.45 3.59 -6.06
C GLY A 181 -7.32 3.08 -5.18
N PHE A 182 -6.06 3.09 -5.63
CA PHE A 182 -4.95 2.44 -4.93
C PHE A 182 -4.80 2.84 -3.45
N SER A 183 -4.97 4.13 -3.14
CA SER A 183 -4.89 4.67 -1.76
C SER A 183 -6.25 4.80 -1.05
N ALA A 184 -7.34 4.37 -1.67
CA ALA A 184 -8.67 4.44 -1.06
C ALA A 184 -9.17 3.03 -0.77
N ASN A 185 -9.67 2.79 0.44
CA ASN A 185 -10.26 1.52 0.80
C ASN A 185 -11.22 1.66 1.99
N LEU A 186 -12.14 0.70 2.17
CA LEU A 186 -12.97 0.63 3.37
C LEU A 186 -12.22 0.08 4.58
N PHE A 187 -11.14 -0.67 4.36
CA PHE A 187 -10.30 -1.23 5.42
C PHE A 187 -8.89 -0.69 5.32
N VAL A 188 -8.18 -0.69 6.45
CA VAL A 188 -6.75 -0.42 6.49
C VAL A 188 -6.01 -1.52 5.71
N THR A 189 -5.18 -1.11 4.77
CA THR A 189 -4.40 -1.94 3.84
C THR A 189 -2.94 -2.02 4.26
N GLY A 190 -2.11 -2.75 3.50
CA GLY A 190 -0.65 -2.74 3.68
C GLY A 190 0.01 -1.39 3.39
N LEU A 191 -0.66 -0.48 2.65
CA LEU A 191 -0.15 0.84 2.31
C LEU A 191 -0.22 1.83 3.47
N ASP A 192 -1.20 1.67 4.35
CA ASP A 192 -1.47 2.68 5.38
C ASP A 192 -0.40 2.72 6.47
N PRO A 193 0.07 1.58 7.02
CA PRO A 193 1.21 1.61 7.93
C PRO A 193 2.50 2.08 7.26
N LEU A 194 2.66 1.86 5.94
CA LEU A 194 3.79 2.36 5.17
C LEU A 194 3.78 3.89 5.10
N LEU A 195 2.67 4.48 4.65
CA LEU A 195 2.51 5.93 4.53
C LEU A 195 2.54 6.61 5.90
N ALA A 196 1.91 6.02 6.91
CA ALA A 196 1.97 6.50 8.28
C ALA A 196 3.42 6.51 8.80
N GLY A 197 4.18 5.43 8.59
CA GLY A 197 5.56 5.36 9.02
C GLY A 197 6.46 6.39 8.33
N PHE A 198 6.28 6.65 7.03
CA PHE A 198 7.01 7.70 6.31
C PHE A 198 6.66 9.09 6.84
N THR A 199 5.36 9.35 7.03
CA THR A 199 4.86 10.63 7.57
C THR A 199 5.40 10.85 8.98
N GLN A 200 5.39 9.82 9.82
CA GLN A 200 5.96 9.87 11.16
C GLN A 200 7.45 10.18 11.12
N SER A 201 8.21 9.50 10.25
CA SER A 201 9.66 9.72 10.12
C SER A 201 9.97 11.16 9.69
N GLY A 202 9.14 11.74 8.83
CA GLY A 202 9.24 13.15 8.43
C GLY A 202 8.88 14.11 9.57
N ALA A 203 7.79 13.85 10.29
CA ALA A 203 7.37 14.69 11.42
C ALA A 203 8.40 14.68 12.57
N GLN A 204 9.06 13.54 12.80
CA GLN A 204 10.10 13.35 13.82
C GLN A 204 11.43 14.05 13.51
N LEU A 205 11.53 14.78 12.38
CA LEU A 205 12.57 15.77 12.15
C LEU A 205 12.34 17.06 12.94
N ILE A 206 11.09 17.36 13.34
CA ILE A 206 10.71 18.58 14.07
C ILE A 206 10.25 18.25 15.49
N ASP A 207 9.42 17.22 15.65
CA ASP A 207 8.88 16.74 16.93
C ASP A 207 9.13 15.24 17.07
N GLU A 208 10.11 14.88 17.89
CA GLU A 208 10.53 13.48 18.10
C GLU A 208 9.45 12.60 18.71
N THR A 209 8.46 13.18 19.39
CA THR A 209 7.39 12.45 20.07
C THR A 209 6.16 12.22 19.21
N TYR A 210 6.13 12.82 18.00
CA TYR A 210 5.01 12.70 17.08
C TYR A 210 4.87 11.27 16.57
N VAL A 211 3.67 10.70 16.71
CA VAL A 211 3.32 9.36 16.24
C VAL A 211 2.16 9.46 15.26
N VAL A 212 2.28 8.81 14.11
CA VAL A 212 1.22 8.75 13.11
C VAL A 212 0.58 7.37 13.17
N SER A 213 -0.70 7.33 13.52
CA SER A 213 -1.47 6.09 13.49
C SER A 213 -1.63 5.58 12.05
N ALA A 214 -1.53 4.26 11.85
CA ALA A 214 -1.88 3.63 10.58
C ALA A 214 -3.38 3.81 10.21
N ALA A 215 -4.23 4.14 11.18
CA ALA A 215 -5.63 4.46 10.95
C ALA A 215 -5.89 5.97 10.75
N ALA A 216 -4.86 6.82 10.73
CA ALA A 216 -5.02 8.29 10.65
C ALA A 216 -5.86 8.74 9.45
N ASN A 217 -5.71 8.08 8.30
CA ASN A 217 -6.44 8.41 7.07
C ASN A 217 -7.73 7.59 6.88
N TRP A 218 -8.12 6.74 7.82
CA TRP A 218 -9.15 5.72 7.56
C TRP A 218 -10.51 6.32 7.16
N TRP A 219 -10.97 7.37 7.85
CA TRP A 219 -12.22 8.05 7.49
C TRP A 219 -12.16 8.72 6.11
N PHE A 220 -11.01 9.32 5.78
CA PHE A 220 -10.79 9.94 4.48
C PHE A 220 -10.77 8.88 3.36
N MET A 221 -10.17 7.73 3.61
CA MET A 221 -10.18 6.60 2.67
C MET A 221 -11.59 6.07 2.43
N ILE A 222 -12.39 5.87 3.48
CA ILE A 222 -13.78 5.40 3.36
C ILE A 222 -14.59 6.36 2.47
N ALA A 223 -14.51 7.66 2.74
CA ALA A 223 -15.19 8.68 1.94
C ALA A 223 -14.67 8.69 0.48
N SER A 224 -13.35 8.55 0.30
CA SER A 224 -12.71 8.53 -1.02
C SER A 224 -13.10 7.29 -1.82
N THR A 225 -13.26 6.11 -1.20
CA THR A 225 -13.72 4.89 -1.86
C THR A 225 -15.09 5.10 -2.50
N LEU A 226 -16.02 5.69 -1.77
CA LEU A 226 -17.36 5.99 -2.28
C LEU A 226 -17.30 7.04 -3.39
N LEU A 227 -16.57 8.13 -3.17
CA LEU A 227 -16.43 9.22 -4.14
C LEU A 227 -15.82 8.73 -5.46
N ILE A 228 -14.67 8.06 -5.40
CA ILE A 228 -13.95 7.57 -6.58
C ILE A 228 -14.78 6.52 -7.32
N THR A 229 -15.50 5.65 -6.60
CA THR A 229 -16.42 4.68 -7.22
C THR A 229 -17.53 5.39 -7.99
N LEU A 230 -18.18 6.37 -7.39
CA LEU A 230 -19.29 7.10 -8.02
C LEU A 230 -18.81 7.93 -9.22
N VAL A 231 -17.71 8.64 -9.08
CA VAL A 231 -17.12 9.45 -10.16
C VAL A 231 -16.64 8.54 -11.30
N GLY A 232 -15.94 7.45 -10.98
CA GLY A 232 -15.44 6.48 -11.94
C GLY A 232 -16.57 5.79 -12.71
N TRP A 233 -17.62 5.37 -12.01
CA TRP A 233 -18.83 4.86 -12.64
C TRP A 233 -19.47 5.89 -13.57
N TRP A 234 -19.66 7.13 -13.09
CA TRP A 234 -20.30 8.19 -13.86
C TRP A 234 -19.51 8.53 -15.13
N VAL A 235 -18.19 8.68 -15.02
CA VAL A 235 -17.28 8.90 -16.17
C VAL A 235 -17.42 7.76 -17.17
N THR A 236 -17.41 6.51 -16.70
CA THR A 236 -17.51 5.35 -17.57
C THR A 236 -18.85 5.30 -18.29
N ALA A 237 -19.95 5.41 -17.56
CA ALA A 237 -21.30 5.34 -18.12
C ALA A 237 -21.62 6.52 -19.05
N ARG A 238 -21.10 7.72 -18.73
CA ARG A 238 -21.45 8.96 -19.47
C ARG A 238 -20.57 9.20 -20.69
N TRP A 239 -19.31 8.78 -20.67
CA TRP A 239 -18.32 9.13 -21.71
C TRP A 239 -17.57 7.94 -22.30
N VAL A 240 -17.17 6.95 -21.50
CA VAL A 240 -16.33 5.84 -21.99
C VAL A 240 -17.18 4.83 -22.75
N GLU A 241 -18.26 4.36 -22.13
CA GLU A 241 -19.12 3.34 -22.71
C GLU A 241 -19.87 3.81 -23.97
N PRO A 242 -20.45 5.02 -24.03
CA PRO A 242 -21.13 5.48 -25.24
C PRO A 242 -20.23 5.56 -26.47
N ARG A 243 -18.92 5.75 -26.30
CA ARG A 243 -17.94 5.75 -27.40
C ARG A 243 -17.74 4.38 -28.03
N MET A 244 -18.13 3.33 -27.33
CA MET A 244 -17.97 1.94 -27.73
C MET A 244 -19.29 1.34 -28.26
N ASN A 245 -20.36 2.15 -28.33
CA ASN A 245 -21.63 1.74 -28.92
C ASN A 245 -21.48 1.53 -30.43
N GLY A 246 -22.01 0.42 -30.94
CA GLY A 246 -21.99 0.08 -32.37
C GLY A 246 -20.70 -0.55 -32.88
N VAL A 247 -19.70 -0.75 -32.01
CA VAL A 247 -18.53 -1.58 -32.34
C VAL A 247 -18.91 -3.05 -32.12
N THR A 248 -18.83 -3.87 -33.15
CA THR A 248 -19.00 -5.33 -33.03
C THR A 248 -17.73 -5.93 -32.43
N TYR A 249 -17.91 -6.78 -31.43
CA TYR A 249 -16.81 -7.48 -30.77
C TYR A 249 -16.86 -8.94 -31.20
N GLU A 250 -15.76 -9.44 -31.76
CA GLU A 250 -15.61 -10.89 -31.91
C GLU A 250 -15.53 -11.49 -30.52
N ILE A 251 -16.46 -12.39 -30.20
CA ILE A 251 -16.36 -13.23 -29.01
C ILE A 251 -15.24 -14.22 -29.33
N PRO A 252 -14.06 -14.17 -28.69
CA PRO A 252 -13.04 -15.17 -28.95
C PRO A 252 -13.63 -16.52 -28.54
N ALA A 253 -13.75 -17.44 -29.49
CA ALA A 253 -14.20 -18.79 -29.24
C ALA A 253 -13.22 -19.43 -28.23
N GLY A 254 -13.65 -19.56 -26.97
CA GLY A 254 -12.81 -20.12 -25.92
C GLY A 254 -12.42 -19.18 -24.78
N ILE A 255 -13.02 -17.98 -24.60
CA ILE A 255 -13.10 -17.40 -23.24
C ILE A 255 -14.08 -18.26 -22.43
N GLN A 256 -13.65 -19.47 -22.10
CA GLN A 256 -14.03 -20.04 -20.83
C GLN A 256 -13.34 -19.13 -19.84
N VAL A 257 -14.11 -18.21 -19.22
CA VAL A 257 -13.79 -17.87 -17.84
C VAL A 257 -13.57 -19.23 -17.21
N ASN A 258 -12.36 -19.53 -16.73
CA ASN A 258 -12.12 -20.67 -15.86
C ASN A 258 -12.93 -20.39 -14.58
N GLN A 259 -14.26 -20.40 -14.69
CA GLN A 259 -15.12 -20.93 -13.66
C GLN A 259 -14.56 -22.32 -13.54
N GLY A 260 -13.77 -22.54 -12.48
CA GLY A 260 -13.19 -23.84 -12.22
C GLY A 260 -14.26 -24.91 -12.45
N THR A 261 -13.83 -26.06 -12.95
CA THR A 261 -14.66 -27.27 -13.05
C THR A 261 -15.67 -27.35 -11.89
N SER A 262 -16.85 -27.94 -12.11
CA SER A 262 -17.89 -28.07 -11.07
C SER A 262 -17.36 -28.51 -9.68
N GLU A 263 -16.29 -29.31 -9.66
CA GLU A 263 -15.53 -29.67 -8.45
C GLU A 263 -14.80 -28.48 -7.77
N ASN A 264 -14.12 -27.62 -8.53
CA ASN A 264 -13.47 -26.41 -8.03
C ASN A 264 -14.47 -25.36 -7.52
N ALA A 265 -15.67 -25.26 -8.10
CA ALA A 265 -16.70 -24.32 -7.63
C ALA A 265 -17.24 -24.68 -6.23
N ASN A 266 -17.44 -25.98 -5.97
CA ASN A 266 -17.85 -26.47 -4.66
C ASN A 266 -16.75 -26.28 -3.60
N ASP A 267 -15.50 -26.51 -3.98
CA ASP A 267 -14.36 -26.28 -3.08
C ASP A 267 -14.17 -24.78 -2.78
N ILE A 268 -14.29 -23.88 -3.77
CA ILE A 268 -14.23 -22.42 -3.55
C ILE A 268 -15.37 -21.96 -2.65
N THR A 269 -16.61 -22.40 -2.88
CA THR A 269 -17.76 -22.00 -2.05
C THR A 269 -17.64 -22.53 -0.62
N ARG A 270 -17.12 -23.75 -0.44
CA ARG A 270 -16.75 -24.25 0.90
C ARG A 270 -15.66 -23.38 1.52
N GLY A 271 -14.58 -23.09 0.80
CA GLY A 271 -13.51 -22.18 1.24
C GLY A 271 -14.04 -20.83 1.72
N LEU A 272 -14.89 -20.18 0.94
CA LEU A 272 -15.51 -18.90 1.30
C LEU A 272 -16.37 -18.98 2.55
N ARG A 273 -17.12 -20.08 2.76
CA ARG A 273 -17.89 -20.29 3.99
C ARG A 273 -16.99 -20.40 5.22
N TRP A 274 -15.91 -21.18 5.12
CA TRP A 274 -14.94 -21.33 6.22
C TRP A 274 -14.20 -20.02 6.50
N ALA A 275 -13.84 -19.27 5.46
CA ALA A 275 -13.26 -17.94 5.57
C ALA A 275 -14.21 -16.96 6.28
N ALA A 276 -15.49 -16.95 5.90
CA ALA A 276 -16.50 -16.10 6.51
C ALA A 276 -16.73 -16.43 7.99
N ILE A 277 -16.81 -17.72 8.34
CA ILE A 277 -16.92 -18.16 9.74
C ILE A 277 -15.69 -17.72 10.55
N SER A 278 -14.49 -17.93 9.99
CA SER A 278 -13.23 -17.52 10.61
C SER A 278 -13.15 -16.01 10.80
N PHE A 279 -13.55 -15.23 9.79
CA PHE A 279 -13.58 -13.77 9.84
C PHE A 279 -14.57 -13.26 10.89
N ILE A 280 -15.80 -13.78 10.92
CA ILE A 280 -16.81 -13.40 11.90
C ILE A 280 -16.34 -13.77 13.33
N GLY A 281 -15.72 -14.93 13.50
CA GLY A 281 -15.14 -15.35 14.78
C GLY A 281 -14.03 -14.41 15.26
N ALA A 282 -13.08 -14.09 14.38
CA ALA A 282 -11.98 -13.16 14.67
C ALA A 282 -12.51 -11.75 14.97
N LEU A 283 -13.45 -11.24 14.16
CA LEU A 283 -14.05 -9.93 14.36
C LEU A 283 -14.83 -9.87 15.69
N SER A 284 -15.60 -10.91 16.01
CA SER A 284 -16.33 -10.99 17.28
C SER A 284 -15.36 -10.99 18.46
N LEU A 285 -14.27 -11.75 18.38
CA LEU A 285 -13.23 -11.74 19.40
C LEU A 285 -12.59 -10.36 19.54
N PHE A 286 -12.25 -9.68 18.43
CA PHE A 286 -11.70 -8.33 18.50
C PHE A 286 -12.66 -7.36 19.15
N LEU A 287 -13.94 -7.38 18.76
CA LEU A 287 -14.96 -6.53 19.38
C LEU A 287 -15.10 -6.81 20.89
N LEU A 288 -15.06 -8.08 21.30
CA LEU A 288 -15.06 -8.42 22.73
C LEU A 288 -13.83 -7.87 23.45
N LEU A 289 -12.64 -8.00 22.85
CA LEU A 289 -11.38 -7.48 23.42
C LEU A 289 -11.32 -5.95 23.49
N ILE A 290 -12.07 -5.26 22.61
CA ILE A 290 -12.10 -3.79 22.52
C ILE A 290 -13.20 -3.19 23.39
N LEU A 291 -14.37 -3.82 23.48
CA LEU A 291 -15.57 -3.24 24.09
C LEU A 291 -15.81 -3.66 25.54
N ILE A 292 -15.29 -4.81 25.97
CA ILE A 292 -15.46 -5.28 27.35
C ILE A 292 -14.49 -4.52 28.28
N PRO A 293 -14.97 -3.90 29.38
CA PRO A 293 -14.09 -3.29 30.38
C PRO A 293 -13.03 -4.27 30.88
N ASP A 294 -11.81 -3.77 31.10
CA ASP A 294 -10.64 -4.55 31.51
C ASP A 294 -10.10 -5.58 30.51
N ALA A 295 -10.70 -5.69 29.32
CA ALA A 295 -10.14 -6.51 28.25
C ALA A 295 -8.82 -5.91 27.70
N PRO A 296 -7.92 -6.72 27.11
CA PRO A 296 -6.58 -6.27 26.69
C PRO A 296 -6.55 -5.04 25.78
N LEU A 297 -7.53 -4.90 24.88
CA LEU A 297 -7.61 -3.81 23.91
C LEU A 297 -8.60 -2.71 24.33
N TYR A 298 -9.21 -2.81 25.51
CA TYR A 298 -10.11 -1.81 26.04
C TYR A 298 -9.34 -0.61 26.59
N GLY A 299 -9.86 0.59 26.29
CA GLY A 299 -9.36 1.85 26.83
C GLY A 299 -8.18 2.45 26.06
N GLN A 300 -7.55 3.43 26.71
CA GLN A 300 -6.46 4.23 26.13
C GLN A 300 -5.10 3.51 26.26
N GLY A 301 -4.31 3.63 25.20
CA GLY A 301 -2.90 3.27 25.13
C GLY A 301 -2.01 4.45 25.53
N LYS A 302 -0.82 4.53 24.93
CA LYS A 302 0.13 5.62 25.19
C LYS A 302 -0.29 6.93 24.51
N GLN A 303 -0.73 6.84 23.26
CA GLN A 303 -1.09 7.99 22.43
C GLN A 303 -2.49 7.86 21.82
N PHE A 304 -2.96 6.63 21.58
CA PHE A 304 -4.28 6.37 21.02
C PHE A 304 -4.98 5.25 21.80
N ASP A 305 -6.23 4.96 21.45
CA ASP A 305 -6.90 3.75 21.95
C ASP A 305 -6.02 2.52 21.70
N ARG A 306 -5.98 1.57 22.64
CA ARG A 306 -5.09 0.40 22.56
C ARG A 306 -5.28 -0.41 21.28
N TRP A 307 -6.51 -0.48 20.77
CA TRP A 307 -6.82 -1.18 19.53
C TRP A 307 -6.24 -0.48 18.28
N ILE A 308 -6.12 0.85 18.32
CA ILE A 308 -5.49 1.64 17.24
C ILE A 308 -3.99 1.38 17.25
N GLU A 309 -3.36 1.38 18.42
CA GLU A 309 -1.93 1.04 18.55
C GLU A 309 -1.65 -0.42 18.14
N ALA A 310 -2.61 -1.32 18.34
CA ALA A 310 -2.53 -2.73 17.97
C ALA A 310 -3.06 -3.04 16.54
N ILE A 311 -3.36 -2.04 15.71
CA ILE A 311 -4.07 -2.24 14.45
C ILE A 311 -3.30 -3.15 13.48
N VAL A 312 -1.97 -3.08 13.42
CA VAL A 312 -1.15 -3.90 12.52
C VAL A 312 -1.22 -5.40 12.90
N PRO A 313 -1.00 -5.80 14.16
CA PRO A 313 -1.29 -7.16 14.61
C PRO A 313 -2.73 -7.63 14.35
N LEU A 314 -3.72 -6.75 14.52
CA LEU A 314 -5.12 -7.07 14.23
C LEU A 314 -5.36 -7.33 12.74
N ILE A 315 -4.75 -6.55 11.84
CA ILE A 315 -4.76 -6.79 10.40
C ILE A 315 -4.12 -8.13 10.06
N LEU A 316 -2.93 -8.41 10.63
CA LEU A 316 -2.25 -9.69 10.46
C LEU A 316 -3.20 -10.85 10.77
N ILE A 317 -3.81 -10.87 11.97
CA ILE A 317 -4.71 -11.94 12.40
C ILE A 317 -5.99 -11.96 11.55
N GLY A 318 -6.56 -10.78 11.27
CA GLY A 318 -7.79 -10.60 10.51
C GLY A 318 -7.71 -11.08 9.05
N PHE A 319 -6.52 -11.09 8.44
CA PHE A 319 -6.31 -11.68 7.12
C PHE A 319 -5.76 -13.11 7.19
N LEU A 320 -4.87 -13.40 8.14
CA LEU A 320 -4.24 -14.70 8.28
C LEU A 320 -5.27 -15.80 8.57
N LEU A 321 -6.15 -15.59 9.55
CA LEU A 321 -7.11 -16.62 9.96
C LEU A 321 -8.14 -16.95 8.85
N PRO A 322 -8.76 -15.96 8.17
CA PRO A 322 -9.64 -16.26 7.05
C PRO A 322 -8.89 -16.84 5.85
N GLY A 323 -7.66 -16.40 5.57
CA GLY A 323 -6.83 -16.94 4.50
C GLY A 323 -6.51 -18.42 4.69
N ILE A 324 -6.12 -18.81 5.91
CA ILE A 324 -5.88 -20.21 6.27
C ILE A 324 -7.18 -21.02 6.18
N ALA A 325 -8.27 -20.52 6.75
CA ALA A 325 -9.57 -21.20 6.73
C ALA A 325 -10.10 -21.39 5.30
N PHE A 326 -9.95 -20.36 4.45
CA PHE A 326 -10.24 -20.46 3.03
C PHE A 326 -9.39 -21.54 2.38
N GLY A 327 -8.08 -21.52 2.61
CA GLY A 327 -7.16 -22.41 1.91
C GLY A 327 -7.39 -23.88 2.24
N PHE A 328 -7.69 -24.22 3.49
CA PHE A 328 -8.10 -25.59 3.84
C PHE A 328 -9.49 -25.93 3.29
N GLY A 329 -10.46 -25.01 3.39
CA GLY A 329 -11.81 -25.22 2.87
C GLY A 329 -11.84 -25.41 1.34
N ALA A 330 -11.02 -24.68 0.60
CA ALA A 330 -10.85 -24.77 -0.85
C ALA A 330 -9.79 -25.79 -1.29
N LYS A 331 -9.14 -26.50 -0.33
CA LYS A 331 -8.05 -27.46 -0.56
C LYS A 331 -6.83 -26.87 -1.31
N THR A 332 -6.66 -25.55 -1.30
CA THR A 332 -5.43 -24.89 -1.79
C THR A 332 -4.28 -25.02 -0.79
N LEU A 333 -4.61 -25.25 0.50
CA LEU A 333 -3.68 -25.61 1.56
C LEU A 333 -3.96 -27.03 2.04
N ARG A 334 -2.90 -27.83 2.25
CA ARG A 334 -3.01 -29.22 2.74
C ARG A 334 -2.30 -29.42 4.07
N SER A 335 -1.35 -28.56 4.41
CA SER A 335 -0.53 -28.68 5.62
C SER A 335 -0.08 -27.33 6.17
N GLU A 336 0.39 -27.33 7.41
CA GLU A 336 1.07 -26.21 8.06
C GLU A 336 2.31 -25.73 7.27
N LYS A 337 2.98 -26.65 6.55
CA LYS A 337 4.13 -26.32 5.69
C LYS A 337 3.72 -25.42 4.53
N ASP A 338 2.51 -25.59 4.00
CA ASP A 338 2.01 -24.71 2.94
C ASP A 338 1.82 -23.28 3.46
N ILE A 339 1.36 -23.12 4.71
CA ILE A 339 1.20 -21.81 5.35
C ILE A 339 2.57 -21.12 5.47
N ALA A 340 3.57 -21.83 6.00
CA ALA A 340 4.92 -21.30 6.14
C ALA A 340 5.53 -20.93 4.77
N ARG A 341 5.29 -21.75 3.73
CA ARG A 341 5.70 -21.43 2.36
C ARG A 341 5.06 -20.13 1.87
N LEU A 342 3.74 -19.97 2.02
CA LEU A 342 3.05 -18.74 1.59
C LEU A 342 3.56 -17.49 2.31
N MET A 343 3.88 -17.60 3.61
CA MET A 343 4.51 -16.51 4.36
C MET A 343 5.92 -16.20 3.81
N GLY A 344 6.72 -17.23 3.54
CA GLY A 344 8.05 -17.10 2.94
C GLY A 344 8.02 -16.45 1.55
N ASP A 345 7.12 -16.90 0.67
CA ASP A 345 6.94 -16.34 -0.67
C ASP A 345 6.52 -14.86 -0.60
N THR A 346 5.68 -14.50 0.37
CA THR A 346 5.32 -13.10 0.62
C THR A 346 6.53 -12.28 1.06
N MET A 347 7.35 -12.78 1.98
CA MET A 347 8.58 -12.07 2.38
C MET A 347 9.57 -11.94 1.22
N ALA A 348 9.69 -12.95 0.37
CA ALA A 348 10.52 -12.89 -0.83
C ALA A 348 10.05 -11.80 -1.80
N SER A 349 8.74 -11.65 -2.02
CA SER A 349 8.20 -10.57 -2.85
C SER A 349 8.45 -9.17 -2.29
N LEU A 350 8.71 -9.04 -0.98
CA LEU A 350 9.06 -7.77 -0.34
C LEU A 350 10.56 -7.45 -0.40
N GLY A 351 11.39 -8.27 -1.05
CA GLY A 351 12.82 -8.02 -1.21
C GLY A 351 13.15 -6.59 -1.70
N PRO A 352 12.54 -6.10 -2.79
CA PRO A 352 12.75 -4.72 -3.27
C PRO A 352 12.34 -3.66 -2.24
N TYR A 353 11.27 -3.90 -1.48
CA TYR A 353 10.81 -3.01 -0.42
C TYR A 353 11.82 -2.94 0.73
N ILE A 354 12.39 -4.07 1.15
CA ILE A 354 13.40 -4.14 2.22
C ILE A 354 14.65 -3.33 1.81
N VAL A 355 15.09 -3.46 0.56
CA VAL A 355 16.24 -2.69 0.04
C VAL A 355 15.93 -1.19 -0.01
N LEU A 356 14.73 -0.81 -0.46
CA LEU A 356 14.26 0.58 -0.43
C LEU A 356 14.26 1.14 1.00
N ALA A 357 13.67 0.41 1.94
CA ALA A 357 13.58 0.79 3.35
C ALA A 357 14.96 0.95 3.98
N PHE A 358 15.93 0.11 3.61
CA PHE A 358 17.32 0.25 4.07
C PHE A 358 17.92 1.61 3.70
N PHE A 359 17.87 2.00 2.42
CA PHE A 359 18.45 3.28 1.99
C PHE A 359 17.62 4.48 2.46
N ALA A 360 16.30 4.36 2.51
CA ALA A 360 15.44 5.41 3.06
C ALA A 360 15.72 5.67 4.54
N ALA A 361 15.92 4.61 5.33
CA ALA A 361 16.30 4.72 6.73
C ALA A 361 17.63 5.45 6.92
N GLN A 362 18.64 5.12 6.10
CA GLN A 362 19.93 5.82 6.14
C GLN A 362 19.77 7.30 5.76
N PHE A 363 19.08 7.60 4.66
CA PHE A 363 18.83 8.96 4.22
C PHE A 363 18.19 9.81 5.32
N ILE A 364 17.09 9.33 5.93
CA ILE A 364 16.38 10.06 6.98
C ILE A 364 17.27 10.24 8.22
N ALA A 365 17.99 9.19 8.63
CA ALA A 365 18.89 9.26 9.76
C ALA A 365 20.03 10.26 9.53
N PHE A 366 20.60 10.29 8.32
CA PHE A 366 21.66 11.23 7.94
C PHE A 366 21.12 12.66 7.93
N PHE A 367 19.92 12.85 7.41
CA PHE A 367 19.27 14.15 7.33
C PHE A 367 18.88 14.69 8.72
N LYS A 368 18.51 13.80 9.64
CA LYS A 368 18.27 14.14 11.05
C LYS A 368 19.57 14.45 11.80
N PHE A 369 20.57 13.56 11.74
CA PHE A 369 21.83 13.72 12.46
C PHE A 369 22.62 14.96 12.04
N SER A 370 22.57 15.30 10.75
CA SER A 370 23.21 16.52 10.23
C SER A 370 22.47 17.82 10.56
N HIS A 371 21.30 17.74 11.22
CA HIS A 371 20.34 18.82 11.43
C HIS A 371 19.79 19.49 10.15
N LEU A 372 20.23 19.09 8.96
CA LEU A 372 19.78 19.69 7.71
C LEU A 372 18.27 19.56 7.49
N GLY A 373 17.64 18.48 7.97
CA GLY A 373 16.19 18.31 7.88
C GLY A 373 15.42 19.33 8.69
N GLU A 374 15.85 19.57 9.93
CA GLU A 374 15.26 20.59 10.80
C GLU A 374 15.52 21.99 10.27
N MET A 375 16.75 22.29 9.86
CA MET A 375 17.12 23.61 9.32
C MET A 375 16.33 23.95 8.05
N LEU A 376 16.17 23.00 7.13
CA LEU A 376 15.37 23.19 5.92
C LEU A 376 13.88 23.37 6.25
N ALA A 377 13.36 22.64 7.23
CA ALA A 377 11.97 22.79 7.67
C ALA A 377 11.70 24.17 8.28
N VAL A 378 12.63 24.70 9.07
CA VAL A 378 12.51 26.04 9.66
C VAL A 378 12.56 27.11 8.56
N VAL A 379 13.54 27.05 7.66
CA VAL A 379 13.70 28.06 6.59
C VAL A 379 12.56 27.99 5.56
N GLY A 380 12.10 26.79 5.20
CA GLY A 380 11.03 26.60 4.23
C GLY A 380 9.62 26.80 4.78
N GLY A 381 9.45 26.76 6.11
CA GLY A 381 8.18 26.97 6.80
C GLY A 381 7.94 28.42 7.24
N GLN A 382 8.98 29.27 7.21
CA GLN A 382 8.88 30.73 7.30
C GLN A 382 8.40 31.31 5.96
#